data_AF-A0A1C6KAW0-F1
#
_entry.id   AF-A0A1C6KAW0-F1
#
_cell.length_a   1.000
_cell.length_b   1.000
_cell.length_c   1.000
_cell.angle_alpha   90.00
_cell.angle_beta   90.00
_cell.angle_gamma   90.00
#
_symmetry.space_group_name_H-M   'P 1'
#
loop_
_entity.id
_entity.type
_entity.pdbx_description
1 polymer ?
#
loop_
_entity_poly.entity_id
_entity_poly.type
_entity_poly.pdbx_seq_one_letter_code
_entity_poly.pdbx_strand_id
1 'polypeptide(L)'
;MHSKTAQKWWSALATACILAVLCLLAAAAADDALYAFTHNGQDVVVLGQIDKMSGDTATVQVRELLRSSKSQRGASPLHSEQVAATITVKGLSAFAAGDRVLLSLQKKGGSYQVDMGAYRASSTELPLQITEPDGAASAQSACLTVFANSRGALCDFTLQDGSAFLEYRGQRYQVYSPAQGFLDPQVPGTPQLQPTYPAAGSNWFTRLQSPVLFGLLGLGALAVLFFFWQLRRRARRRTVRLKNGVHQHDD
;
A
#
# COMPACT_ATOMS: atom_id res chain seq x y z
N MET A 1 -58.26 -8.30 -24.76
CA MET A 1 -57.06 -9.17 -24.58
C MET A 1 -55.81 -8.40 -25.00
N HIS A 2 -55.44 -7.33 -24.29
CA HIS A 2 -54.15 -6.66 -24.53
C HIS A 2 -53.09 -7.31 -23.64
N SER A 3 -52.34 -8.22 -24.26
CA SER A 3 -50.88 -8.14 -24.29
C SER A 3 -50.13 -8.29 -22.95
N LYS A 4 -50.20 -9.49 -22.35
CA LYS A 4 -49.14 -10.01 -21.45
C LYS A 4 -47.78 -10.08 -22.16
N THR A 5 -47.77 -10.08 -23.49
CA THR A 5 -46.57 -10.06 -24.33
C THR A 5 -45.86 -8.71 -24.28
N ALA A 6 -46.51 -7.57 -24.58
CA ALA A 6 -45.84 -6.27 -24.53
C ALA A 6 -45.25 -5.97 -23.15
N GLN A 7 -45.94 -6.30 -22.05
CA GLN A 7 -45.40 -6.08 -20.69
C GLN A 7 -44.09 -6.85 -20.44
N LYS A 8 -43.92 -8.05 -21.02
CA LYS A 8 -42.65 -8.80 -21.00
C LYS A 8 -41.55 -8.13 -21.84
N TRP A 9 -41.90 -7.55 -22.98
CA TRP A 9 -40.95 -6.82 -23.83
C TRP A 9 -40.46 -5.54 -23.16
N TRP A 10 -41.35 -4.79 -22.50
CA TRP A 10 -40.99 -3.58 -21.73
C TRP A 10 -40.11 -3.91 -20.53
N SER A 11 -40.39 -4.99 -19.79
CA SER A 11 -39.55 -5.41 -18.67
C SER A 11 -38.19 -5.95 -19.11
N ALA A 12 -38.12 -6.68 -20.23
CA ALA A 12 -36.87 -7.14 -20.80
C ALA A 12 -36.00 -5.98 -21.29
N LEU A 13 -36.60 -4.99 -21.97
CA LEU A 13 -35.91 -3.78 -22.42
C LEU A 13 -35.37 -2.97 -21.23
N ALA A 14 -36.20 -2.74 -20.20
CA ALA A 14 -35.77 -2.03 -19.00
C ALA A 14 -34.62 -2.74 -18.28
N THR A 15 -34.68 -4.08 -18.19
CA THR A 15 -33.60 -4.88 -17.59
C THR A 15 -32.30 -4.79 -18.40
N ALA A 16 -32.39 -4.87 -19.73
CA ALA A 16 -31.24 -4.72 -20.62
C ALA A 16 -30.61 -3.32 -20.52
N CYS A 17 -31.43 -2.26 -20.44
CA CYS A 17 -30.94 -0.91 -20.23
C CYS A 17 -30.24 -0.74 -18.88
N ILE A 18 -30.81 -1.28 -17.79
CA ILE A 18 -30.18 -1.23 -16.46
C ILE A 18 -28.84 -1.97 -16.48
N LEU A 19 -28.79 -3.16 -17.09
CA LEU A 19 -27.56 -3.93 -17.21
C LEU A 19 -26.51 -3.16 -18.03
N ALA A 20 -26.90 -2.54 -19.15
CA ALA A 20 -25.99 -1.74 -19.96
C ALA A 20 -25.42 -0.55 -19.18
N VAL A 21 -26.25 0.16 -18.40
CA VAL A 21 -25.78 1.26 -17.53
C VAL A 21 -24.81 0.76 -16.45
N LEU A 22 -25.10 -0.38 -15.82
CA LEU A 22 -24.21 -0.98 -14.83
C LEU A 22 -22.86 -1.39 -15.43
N CYS A 23 -22.85 -1.96 -16.65
CA CYS A 23 -21.63 -2.30 -17.36
C CYS A 23 -20.79 -1.05 -17.68
N LEU A 24 -21.42 0.06 -18.09
CA LEU A 24 -20.72 1.31 -18.38
C LEU A 24 -20.10 1.92 -17.11
N LEU A 25 -20.80 1.88 -15.99
CA LEU A 25 -20.28 2.36 -14.70
C LEU A 25 -19.09 1.52 -14.21
N ALA A 26 -19.13 0.21 -14.40
CA ALA A 26 -18.02 -0.67 -14.05
C ALA A 26 -16.76 -0.40 -14.91
N ALA A 27 -16.94 -0.14 -16.21
CA ALA A 27 -15.84 0.20 -17.11
C ALA A 27 -15.17 1.53 -16.72
N ALA A 28 -15.96 2.55 -16.38
CA ALA A 28 -15.44 3.83 -15.90
C ALA A 28 -14.65 3.68 -14.59
N ALA A 29 -15.18 2.90 -13.64
CA ALA A 29 -14.49 2.65 -12.37
C ALA A 29 -13.14 1.91 -12.56
N ALA A 30 -13.05 1.01 -13.55
CA ALA A 30 -11.80 0.30 -13.85
C ALA A 30 -10.74 1.24 -14.47
N ASP A 31 -11.16 2.17 -15.33
CA ASP A 31 -10.26 3.16 -15.93
C ASP A 31 -9.77 4.17 -14.86
N ASP A 32 -10.66 4.63 -13.98
CA ASP A 32 -10.31 5.48 -12.84
C ASP A 32 -9.34 4.77 -11.88
N ALA A 33 -9.57 3.49 -11.59
CA ALA A 33 -8.69 2.69 -10.73
C ALA A 33 -7.31 2.47 -11.38
N LEU A 34 -7.26 2.17 -12.68
CA LEU A 34 -5.99 2.05 -13.42
C LEU A 34 -5.25 3.39 -13.42
N TYR A 35 -5.94 4.49 -13.71
CA TYR A 35 -5.35 5.83 -13.69
C TYR A 35 -4.77 6.16 -12.31
N ALA A 36 -5.54 5.97 -11.24
CA ALA A 36 -5.06 6.18 -9.87
C ALA A 36 -3.85 5.27 -9.55
N PHE A 37 -3.92 3.98 -9.93
CA PHE A 37 -2.83 3.01 -9.75
C PHE A 37 -1.53 3.53 -10.38
N THR A 38 -1.60 3.98 -11.64
CA THR A 38 -0.42 4.42 -12.39
C THR A 38 -0.07 5.88 -12.17
N HIS A 39 -0.82 6.64 -11.37
CA HIS A 39 -0.56 8.06 -11.08
C HIS A 39 -0.43 8.35 -9.58
N ASN A 40 0.11 7.40 -8.82
CA ASN A 40 0.39 7.56 -7.39
C ASN A 40 -0.87 7.93 -6.56
N GLY A 41 -2.07 7.49 -6.97
CA GLY A 41 -3.32 7.75 -6.23
C GLY A 41 -3.36 7.07 -4.86
N GLN A 42 -2.55 6.02 -4.69
CA GLN A 42 -2.31 5.28 -3.45
C GLN A 42 -1.07 5.77 -2.68
N ASP A 43 -0.90 5.25 -1.46
CA ASP A 43 0.29 5.52 -0.65
C ASP A 43 1.55 4.86 -1.22
N VAL A 44 1.44 3.63 -1.73
CA VAL A 44 2.60 2.90 -2.26
C VAL A 44 2.19 1.82 -3.26
N VAL A 45 3.02 1.61 -4.29
CA VAL A 45 2.96 0.42 -5.15
C VAL A 45 4.11 -0.50 -4.80
N VAL A 46 3.80 -1.76 -4.54
CA VAL A 46 4.77 -2.79 -4.14
C VAL A 46 4.84 -3.88 -5.18
N LEU A 47 6.04 -4.17 -5.67
CA LEU A 47 6.39 -5.46 -6.25
C LEU A 47 7.00 -6.33 -5.14
N GLY A 48 6.44 -7.50 -4.91
CA GLY A 48 6.84 -8.34 -3.78
C GLY A 48 6.47 -9.80 -3.91
N GLN A 49 6.70 -10.54 -2.84
CA GLN A 49 6.34 -11.95 -2.72
C GLN A 49 5.60 -12.19 -1.40
N ILE A 50 4.51 -12.95 -1.47
CA ILE A 50 3.77 -13.35 -0.27
C ILE A 50 4.57 -14.44 0.46
N ASP A 51 4.96 -14.16 1.69
CA ASP A 51 5.65 -15.12 2.57
C ASP A 51 4.65 -16.05 3.26
N LYS A 52 3.59 -15.46 3.84
CA LYS A 52 2.58 -16.19 4.63
C LYS A 52 1.20 -15.60 4.44
N MET A 53 0.20 -16.46 4.50
CA MET A 53 -1.22 -16.11 4.49
C MET A 53 -1.87 -16.43 5.84
N SER A 54 -2.78 -15.56 6.27
CA SER A 54 -3.67 -15.74 7.41
C SER A 54 -5.05 -15.19 7.03
N GLY A 55 -5.91 -16.06 6.49
CA GLY A 55 -7.17 -15.64 5.87
C GLY A 55 -6.92 -14.67 4.71
N ASP A 56 -7.59 -13.52 4.73
CA ASP A 56 -7.45 -12.43 3.75
C ASP A 56 -6.23 -11.51 4.00
N THR A 57 -5.45 -11.80 5.04
CA THR A 57 -4.26 -11.02 5.41
C THR A 57 -2.98 -11.77 5.06
N ALA A 58 -2.03 -11.09 4.43
CA ALA A 58 -0.75 -11.64 4.02
C ALA A 58 0.42 -10.90 4.68
N THR A 59 1.51 -11.62 4.91
CA THR A 59 2.84 -11.03 5.12
C THR A 59 3.55 -11.01 3.78
N VAL A 60 3.95 -9.83 3.31
CA VAL A 60 4.57 -9.61 1.99
C VAL A 60 6.01 -9.13 2.17
N GLN A 61 6.94 -9.82 1.53
CA GLN A 61 8.32 -9.34 1.36
C GLN A 61 8.35 -8.36 0.19
N VAL A 62 8.67 -7.11 0.48
CA VAL A 62 8.77 -6.03 -0.50
C VAL A 62 10.11 -6.14 -1.22
N ARG A 63 10.06 -6.30 -2.54
CA ARG A 63 11.25 -6.42 -3.40
C ARG A 63 11.59 -5.12 -4.09
N GLU A 64 10.59 -4.38 -4.55
CA GLU A 64 10.75 -3.07 -5.17
C GLU A 64 9.52 -2.21 -4.86
N LEU A 65 9.75 -0.91 -4.68
CA LEU A 65 8.72 0.11 -4.60
C LEU A 65 8.64 0.79 -5.95
N LEU A 66 7.45 0.78 -6.54
CA LEU A 66 7.21 1.45 -7.82
C LEU A 66 6.56 2.81 -7.56
N ARG A 67 7.00 3.80 -8.32
CA ARG A 67 6.45 5.15 -8.25
C ARG A 67 6.32 5.70 -9.66
N SER A 68 5.15 6.23 -9.96
CA SER A 68 4.92 6.86 -11.24
C SER A 68 5.70 8.15 -11.38
N SER A 69 6.16 8.41 -12.59
CA SER A 69 6.76 9.69 -13.00
C SER A 69 5.78 10.86 -12.93
N LYS A 70 4.47 10.57 -12.90
CA LYS A 70 3.40 11.55 -12.74
C LYS A 70 2.54 11.23 -11.53
N SER A 71 2.03 12.27 -10.88
CA SER A 71 1.14 12.13 -9.72
C SER A 71 -0.20 12.79 -10.01
N GLN A 72 -1.27 12.13 -9.59
CA GLN A 72 -2.58 12.72 -9.48
C GLN A 72 -2.51 13.93 -8.51
N ARG A 73 -3.34 14.94 -8.76
CA ARG A 73 -3.37 16.14 -7.90
C ARG A 73 -3.71 15.75 -6.46
N GLY A 74 -2.87 16.18 -5.51
CA GLY A 74 -3.05 15.91 -4.08
C GLY A 74 -2.51 14.56 -3.61
N ALA A 75 -1.99 13.74 -4.52
CA ALA A 75 -1.28 12.51 -4.15
C ALA A 75 -0.01 12.81 -3.37
N SER A 76 0.24 12.02 -2.34
CA SER A 76 1.43 12.13 -1.49
C SER A 76 1.96 10.74 -1.13
N PRO A 77 2.49 9.97 -2.11
CA PRO A 77 2.93 8.61 -1.88
C PRO A 77 4.05 8.55 -0.84
N LEU A 78 4.01 7.51 0.00
CA LEU A 78 5.00 7.28 1.06
C LEU A 78 6.40 7.15 0.48
N HIS A 79 7.35 7.84 1.11
CA HIS A 79 8.77 7.69 0.83
C HIS A 79 9.25 6.29 1.18
N SER A 80 10.31 5.85 0.51
CA SER A 80 10.92 4.52 0.71
C SER A 80 11.32 4.26 2.17
N GLU A 81 11.76 5.28 2.91
CA GLU A 81 12.14 5.12 4.30
C GLU A 81 10.96 4.82 5.24
N GLN A 82 9.73 5.07 4.77
CA GLN A 82 8.50 4.87 5.53
C GLN A 82 7.88 3.48 5.32
N VAL A 83 8.43 2.70 4.40
CA VAL A 83 7.96 1.36 4.04
C VAL A 83 8.99 0.34 4.48
N ALA A 84 8.53 -0.65 5.27
CA ALA A 84 9.38 -1.72 5.76
C ALA A 84 9.61 -2.78 4.67
N ALA A 85 10.73 -3.51 4.77
CA ALA A 85 11.04 -4.62 3.85
C ALA A 85 10.03 -5.78 3.94
N THR A 86 9.33 -5.91 5.07
CA THR A 86 8.25 -6.85 5.27
C THR A 86 7.04 -6.09 5.78
N ILE A 87 5.89 -6.26 5.13
CA ILE A 87 4.65 -5.57 5.46
C ILE A 87 3.49 -6.55 5.63
N THR A 88 2.51 -6.16 6.43
CA THR A 88 1.23 -6.87 6.55
C THR A 88 0.19 -6.20 5.67
N VAL A 89 -0.43 -6.96 4.77
CA VAL A 89 -1.41 -6.48 3.78
C VAL A 89 -2.73 -7.21 3.95
N LYS A 90 -3.86 -6.49 3.94
CA LYS A 90 -5.23 -7.03 3.90
C LYS A 90 -5.83 -6.92 2.49
N GLY A 91 -6.79 -7.77 2.15
CA GLY A 91 -7.47 -7.77 0.85
C GLY A 91 -6.84 -8.72 -0.18
N LEU A 92 -6.24 -9.83 0.25
CA LEU A 92 -5.51 -10.78 -0.61
C LEU A 92 -6.11 -12.19 -0.64
N SER A 93 -7.41 -12.32 -0.41
CA SER A 93 -8.15 -13.59 -0.41
C SER A 93 -8.01 -14.45 -1.68
N ALA A 94 -7.69 -13.85 -2.83
CA ALA A 94 -7.47 -14.55 -4.11
C ALA A 94 -6.03 -15.09 -4.30
N PHE A 95 -5.14 -14.86 -3.33
CA PHE A 95 -3.72 -15.16 -3.43
C PHE A 95 -3.29 -16.22 -2.40
N ALA A 96 -2.12 -16.81 -2.62
CA ALA A 96 -1.52 -17.82 -1.77
C ALA A 96 -0.07 -17.47 -1.38
N ALA A 97 0.43 -18.15 -0.35
CA ALA A 97 1.85 -18.06 0.00
C ALA A 97 2.73 -18.53 -1.17
N GLY A 98 3.80 -17.80 -1.43
CA GLY A 98 4.69 -18.02 -2.57
C GLY A 98 4.35 -17.18 -3.81
N ASP A 99 3.11 -16.68 -3.94
CA ASP A 99 2.72 -15.83 -5.06
C ASP A 99 3.56 -14.54 -5.09
N ARG A 100 3.97 -14.15 -6.30
CA ARG A 100 4.62 -12.87 -6.57
C ARG A 100 3.55 -11.89 -7.00
N VAL A 101 3.62 -10.67 -6.49
CA VAL A 101 2.48 -9.74 -6.55
C VAL A 101 2.90 -8.31 -6.86
N LEU A 102 2.04 -7.63 -7.60
CA LEU A 102 2.05 -6.18 -7.77
C LEU A 102 0.82 -5.60 -7.06
N LEU A 103 1.04 -4.75 -6.06
CA LEU A 103 -0.01 -4.28 -5.16
C LEU A 103 -0.06 -2.76 -5.13
N SER A 104 -1.24 -2.18 -5.32
CA SER A 104 -1.52 -0.79 -4.92
C SER A 104 -2.07 -0.79 -3.50
N LEU A 105 -1.40 -0.08 -2.60
CA LEU A 105 -1.63 -0.16 -1.17
C LEU A 105 -1.87 1.22 -0.55
N GLN A 106 -2.84 1.26 0.35
CA GLN A 106 -3.05 2.36 1.28
C GLN A 106 -2.63 1.93 2.70
N LYS A 107 -1.91 2.80 3.40
CA LYS A 107 -1.49 2.59 4.78
C LYS A 107 -2.65 2.92 5.72
N LYS A 108 -3.05 1.94 6.53
CA LYS A 108 -4.08 2.08 7.57
C LYS A 108 -3.52 1.63 8.90
N GLY A 109 -3.17 2.61 9.73
CA GLY A 109 -2.51 2.37 11.02
C GLY A 109 -1.15 1.69 10.85
N GLY A 110 -0.94 0.56 11.52
CA GLY A 110 0.27 -0.25 11.43
C GLY A 110 0.29 -1.28 10.29
N SER A 111 -0.70 -1.25 9.40
CA SER A 111 -0.86 -2.23 8.32
C SER A 111 -1.18 -1.57 6.98
N TYR A 112 -1.20 -2.35 5.91
CA TYR A 112 -1.61 -1.92 4.58
C TYR A 112 -2.89 -2.64 4.14
N GLN A 113 -3.66 -2.00 3.29
CA GLN A 113 -4.83 -2.58 2.63
C GLN A 113 -4.69 -2.37 1.12
N VAL A 114 -5.11 -3.36 0.34
CA VAL A 114 -5.26 -3.21 -1.12
C VAL A 114 -6.24 -2.07 -1.41
N ASP A 115 -5.85 -1.18 -2.32
CA ASP A 115 -6.60 0.03 -2.67
C ASP A 115 -7.12 -0.05 -4.11
N MET A 116 -6.26 0.26 -5.10
CA MET A 116 -6.66 0.30 -6.52
C MET A 116 -6.58 -1.06 -7.23
N GLY A 117 -5.96 -2.07 -6.60
CA GLY A 117 -5.88 -3.41 -7.16
C GLY A 117 -4.71 -4.24 -6.63
N ALA A 118 -4.83 -5.55 -6.81
CA ALA A 118 -3.80 -6.54 -6.50
C ALA A 118 -3.69 -7.50 -7.69
N TYR A 119 -2.47 -7.76 -8.14
CA TYR A 119 -2.21 -8.53 -9.36
C TYR A 119 -1.11 -9.56 -9.12
N ARG A 120 -1.15 -10.64 -9.89
CA ARG A 120 -0.07 -11.63 -9.92
C ARG A 120 1.05 -11.13 -10.81
N ALA A 121 2.29 -11.38 -10.40
CA ALA A 121 3.49 -11.12 -11.18
C ALA A 121 4.17 -12.45 -11.53
N SER A 122 4.71 -12.58 -12.73
CA SER A 122 5.48 -13.77 -13.11
C SER A 122 6.84 -13.83 -12.39
N SER A 123 7.41 -12.68 -12.00
CA SER A 123 8.71 -12.53 -11.35
C SER A 123 8.71 -11.34 -10.39
N THR A 124 9.67 -11.29 -9.46
CA THR A 124 9.98 -10.06 -8.69
C THR A 124 11.15 -9.29 -9.29
N GLU A 125 11.68 -9.76 -10.41
CA GLU A 125 12.77 -9.14 -11.17
C GLU A 125 12.27 -8.79 -12.56
N LEU A 126 12.75 -7.68 -13.10
CA LEU A 126 12.40 -7.20 -14.43
C LEU A 126 13.26 -7.89 -15.51
N PRO A 127 12.71 -8.16 -16.71
CA PRO A 127 11.32 -7.95 -17.09
C PRO A 127 10.38 -9.00 -16.48
N LEU A 128 9.15 -8.59 -16.19
CA LEU A 128 8.08 -9.45 -15.66
C LEU A 128 6.79 -9.30 -16.48
N GLN A 129 5.82 -10.18 -16.22
CA GLN A 129 4.46 -10.08 -16.72
C GLN A 129 3.51 -9.96 -15.53
N ILE A 130 2.50 -9.11 -15.67
CA ILE A 130 1.41 -8.96 -14.70
C ILE A 130 0.16 -9.62 -15.27
N THR A 131 -0.56 -10.36 -14.43
CA THR A 131 -1.88 -10.93 -14.75
C THR A 131 -2.87 -10.62 -13.63
N GLU A 132 -4.15 -10.80 -13.95
CA GLU A 132 -5.23 -10.74 -12.96
C GLU A 132 -5.05 -11.80 -11.85
N PRO A 133 -5.76 -11.66 -10.71
CA PRO A 133 -5.69 -12.63 -9.61
C PRO A 133 -6.04 -14.08 -9.99
N ASP A 134 -6.87 -14.27 -11.00
CA ASP A 134 -7.23 -15.59 -11.55
C ASP A 134 -6.20 -16.11 -12.59
N GLY A 135 -5.17 -15.33 -12.88
CA GLY A 135 -4.13 -15.64 -13.88
C GLY A 135 -4.47 -15.20 -15.30
N ALA A 136 -5.63 -14.57 -15.53
CA ALA A 136 -6.01 -14.10 -16.86
C ALA A 136 -5.16 -12.89 -17.29
N ALA A 137 -4.82 -12.84 -18.57
CA ALA A 137 -4.31 -11.63 -19.20
C ALA A 137 -5.50 -10.72 -19.58
N SER A 138 -5.33 -9.43 -19.31
CA SER A 138 -6.32 -8.39 -19.55
C SER A 138 -5.64 -7.13 -20.08
N ALA A 139 -6.42 -6.22 -20.68
CA ALA A 139 -5.95 -4.90 -21.07
C ALA A 139 -5.34 -4.12 -19.90
N GLN A 140 -5.92 -4.24 -18.70
CA GLN A 140 -5.42 -3.59 -17.48
C GLN A 140 -4.08 -4.19 -17.02
N SER A 141 -3.99 -5.51 -16.94
CA SER A 141 -2.75 -6.22 -16.57
C SER A 141 -1.60 -5.96 -17.57
N ALA A 142 -1.93 -5.74 -18.86
CA ALA A 142 -0.97 -5.32 -19.87
C ALA A 142 -0.42 -3.92 -19.62
N CYS A 143 -1.28 -2.94 -19.29
CA CYS A 143 -0.85 -1.60 -18.86
C CYS A 143 0.08 -1.70 -17.64
N LEU A 144 -0.29 -2.50 -16.65
CA LEU A 144 0.49 -2.68 -15.44
C LEU A 144 1.83 -3.40 -15.69
N THR A 145 1.88 -4.27 -16.69
CA THR A 145 3.14 -4.88 -17.16
C THR A 145 4.08 -3.81 -17.72
N VAL A 146 3.59 -2.93 -18.59
CA VAL A 146 4.39 -1.82 -19.16
C VAL A 146 4.80 -0.84 -18.06
N PHE A 147 3.89 -0.50 -17.15
CA PHE A 147 4.15 0.36 -16.00
C PHE A 147 5.26 -0.21 -15.12
N ALA A 148 5.17 -1.48 -14.73
CA ALA A 148 6.15 -2.12 -13.86
C ALA A 148 7.52 -2.26 -14.53
N ASN A 149 7.57 -2.71 -15.79
CA ASN A 149 8.82 -2.87 -16.53
C ASN A 149 9.52 -1.53 -16.83
N SER A 150 8.76 -0.44 -16.93
CA SER A 150 9.31 0.92 -17.03
C SER A 150 9.57 1.59 -15.67
N ARG A 151 9.34 0.87 -14.57
CA ARG A 151 9.41 1.36 -13.18
C ARG A 151 8.57 2.62 -12.91
N GLY A 152 7.45 2.76 -13.62
CA GLY A 152 6.54 3.90 -13.53
C GLY A 152 6.88 5.08 -14.44
N ALA A 153 7.86 4.95 -15.34
CA ALA A 153 8.15 5.97 -16.34
C ALA A 153 7.03 6.09 -17.40
N LEU A 154 6.36 4.98 -17.70
CA LEU A 154 5.23 4.92 -18.64
C LEU A 154 3.96 4.68 -17.84
N CYS A 155 3.09 5.70 -17.76
CA CYS A 155 1.94 5.69 -16.84
C CYS A 155 0.61 6.17 -17.44
N ASP A 156 0.62 6.90 -18.56
CA ASP A 156 -0.59 7.43 -19.19
C ASP A 156 -1.22 6.36 -20.09
N PHE A 157 -2.15 5.59 -19.54
CA PHE A 157 -2.86 4.55 -20.29
C PHE A 157 -4.30 4.95 -20.59
N THR A 158 -4.85 4.38 -21.65
CA THR A 158 -6.26 4.51 -22.00
C THR A 158 -6.79 3.15 -22.44
N LEU A 159 -7.95 2.78 -21.91
CA LEU A 159 -8.67 1.58 -22.31
C LEU A 159 -9.74 1.95 -23.32
N GLN A 160 -9.75 1.27 -24.48
CA GLN A 160 -10.72 1.52 -25.54
C GLN A 160 -11.08 0.19 -26.23
N ASP A 161 -12.38 -0.13 -26.25
CA ASP A 161 -12.92 -1.31 -26.93
C ASP A 161 -12.20 -2.63 -26.55
N GLY A 162 -11.88 -2.79 -25.26
CA GLY A 162 -11.14 -3.94 -24.73
C GLY A 162 -9.65 -3.98 -25.09
N SER A 163 -9.16 -2.98 -25.81
CA SER A 163 -7.73 -2.76 -26.09
C SER A 163 -7.14 -1.76 -25.09
N ALA A 164 -5.82 -1.80 -24.93
CA ALA A 164 -5.09 -0.83 -24.13
C ALA A 164 -4.06 -0.08 -24.96
N PHE A 165 -3.92 1.21 -24.66
CA PHE A 165 -2.97 2.09 -25.31
C PHE A 165 -2.17 2.87 -24.27
N LEU A 166 -0.91 3.11 -24.57
CA LEU A 166 0.00 4.00 -23.84
C LEU A 166 0.15 5.30 -24.63
N GLU A 167 -0.01 6.43 -23.97
CA GLU A 167 0.36 7.73 -24.51
C GLU A 167 1.73 8.16 -23.96
N TYR A 168 2.69 8.42 -24.85
CA TYR A 168 4.02 8.88 -24.46
C TYR A 168 4.56 9.90 -25.46
N ARG A 169 4.90 11.10 -24.98
CA ARG A 169 5.43 12.22 -25.79
C ARG A 169 4.58 12.53 -27.04
N GLY A 170 3.26 12.47 -26.91
CA GLY A 170 2.33 12.74 -28.00
C GLY A 170 2.20 11.61 -29.02
N GLN A 171 2.80 10.45 -28.77
CA GLN A 171 2.63 9.23 -29.56
C GLN A 171 1.81 8.21 -28.79
N ARG A 172 1.01 7.43 -29.52
CA ARG A 172 0.13 6.40 -28.97
C ARG A 172 0.63 5.02 -29.38
N TYR A 173 0.83 4.15 -28.41
CA TYR A 173 1.34 2.80 -28.59
C TYR A 173 0.28 1.81 -28.12
N GLN A 174 -0.06 0.82 -28.94
CA GLN A 174 -0.96 -0.25 -28.50
C GLN A 174 -0.18 -1.27 -27.67
N VAL A 175 -0.68 -1.56 -26.47
CA VAL A 175 -0.02 -2.48 -25.52
C VAL A 175 -0.83 -3.75 -25.28
N TYR A 176 -2.09 -3.76 -25.72
CA TYR A 176 -2.95 -4.93 -25.68
C TYR A 176 -4.01 -4.88 -26.78
N SER A 177 -4.32 -6.04 -27.35
CA SER A 177 -5.52 -6.24 -28.16
C SER A 177 -6.21 -7.56 -27.79
N PRO A 178 -7.55 -7.65 -27.81
CA PRO A 178 -8.24 -8.91 -27.55
C PRO A 178 -7.85 -10.06 -28.49
N ALA A 179 -7.43 -9.74 -29.71
CA ALA A 179 -7.06 -10.73 -30.72
C ALA A 179 -5.62 -11.26 -30.54
N GLN A 180 -4.70 -10.46 -30.01
CA GLN A 180 -3.27 -10.78 -29.94
C GLN A 180 -2.74 -10.89 -28.51
N GLY A 181 -3.50 -10.44 -27.51
CA GLY A 181 -3.06 -10.37 -26.12
C GLY A 181 -2.12 -9.20 -25.88
N PHE A 182 -1.15 -9.40 -24.99
CA PHE A 182 -0.12 -8.42 -24.65
C PHE A 182 0.79 -8.14 -25.86
N LEU A 183 1.02 -6.86 -26.13
CA LEU A 183 1.93 -6.37 -27.16
C LEU A 183 3.01 -5.56 -26.44
N ASP A 184 4.27 -5.96 -26.54
CA ASP A 184 5.39 -5.25 -25.91
C ASP A 184 5.78 -4.02 -26.76
N PRO A 185 5.38 -2.79 -26.39
CA PRO A 185 5.66 -1.63 -27.21
C PRO A 185 7.14 -1.26 -27.08
N GLN A 186 7.85 -1.20 -28.20
CA GLN A 186 9.19 -0.62 -28.22
C GLN A 186 9.06 0.91 -28.17
N VAL A 187 9.12 1.50 -26.97
CA VAL A 187 8.97 2.95 -26.74
C VAL A 187 10.35 3.63 -26.68
N PRO A 188 10.75 4.41 -27.70
CA PRO A 188 12.07 5.03 -27.74
C PRO A 188 12.27 6.09 -26.65
N GLY A 189 13.45 6.11 -26.05
CA GLY A 189 13.81 7.14 -25.07
C GLY A 189 13.08 7.04 -23.73
N THR A 190 12.52 5.86 -23.41
CA THR A 190 11.96 5.59 -22.09
C THR A 190 13.04 5.76 -21.02
N PRO A 191 12.87 6.68 -20.05
CA PRO A 191 13.86 6.88 -19.01
C PRO A 191 13.91 5.66 -18.11
N GLN A 192 15.12 5.24 -17.74
CA GLN A 192 15.29 4.22 -16.73
C GLN A 192 15.17 4.87 -15.36
N LEU A 193 14.00 4.74 -14.72
CA LEU A 193 13.89 5.09 -13.32
C LEU A 193 14.75 4.11 -12.51
N GLN A 194 15.44 4.65 -11.50
CA GLN A 194 16.24 3.83 -10.60
C GLN A 194 15.31 2.98 -9.74
N PRO A 195 15.69 1.71 -9.47
CA PRO A 195 14.90 0.88 -8.58
C PRO A 195 14.87 1.52 -7.19
N THR A 196 13.68 1.58 -6.60
CA THR A 196 13.50 2.10 -5.26
C THR A 196 13.19 0.94 -4.33
N TYR A 197 13.90 0.88 -3.20
CA TYR A 197 13.78 -0.21 -2.24
C TYR A 197 13.18 0.29 -0.93
N PRO A 198 12.47 -0.57 -0.18
CA PRO A 198 12.05 -0.24 1.19
C PRO A 198 13.28 0.01 2.07
N ALA A 199 13.07 0.66 3.23
CA ALA A 199 14.15 0.95 4.15
C ALA A 199 14.95 -0.32 4.52
N ALA A 200 16.23 -0.36 4.15
CA ALA A 200 17.13 -1.43 4.55
C ALA A 200 17.35 -1.38 6.06
N GLY A 201 16.81 -2.36 6.79
CA GLY A 201 17.15 -2.59 8.20
C GLY A 201 16.62 -1.59 9.22
N SER A 202 15.69 -0.69 8.90
CA SER A 202 15.09 0.18 9.93
C SER A 202 13.92 -0.51 10.63
N ASN A 203 14.24 -1.54 11.41
CA ASN A 203 13.37 -1.90 12.52
C ASN A 203 13.34 -0.67 13.43
N TRP A 204 12.23 0.03 13.55
CA TRP A 204 12.09 1.09 14.57
C TRP A 204 12.48 0.55 15.98
N PHE A 205 12.37 -0.77 16.17
CA PHE A 205 12.90 -1.53 17.31
C PHE A 205 14.41 -1.38 17.55
N THR A 206 15.26 -1.32 16.51
CA THR A 206 16.71 -1.09 16.70
C THR A 206 17.02 0.37 17.06
N ARG A 207 16.17 1.34 16.68
CA ARG A 207 16.26 2.72 17.20
C ARG A 207 15.86 2.83 18.67
N LEU A 208 14.90 2.02 19.14
CA LEU A 208 14.57 1.91 20.57
C LEU A 208 15.62 1.17 21.39
N GLN A 209 16.38 0.26 20.76
CA GLN A 209 17.52 -0.41 21.38
C GLN A 209 18.79 0.45 21.47
N SER A 210 18.71 1.74 21.10
CA SER A 210 19.80 2.67 21.33
C SER A 210 20.21 2.66 22.81
N PRO A 211 21.48 2.38 23.15
CA PRO A 211 21.96 2.44 24.53
C PRO A 211 21.78 3.85 25.13
N VAL A 212 21.65 4.89 24.29
CA VAL A 212 21.35 6.26 24.72
C VAL A 212 19.92 6.37 25.28
N LEU A 213 18.94 5.67 24.68
CA LEU A 213 17.54 5.72 25.09
C LEU A 213 17.32 4.93 26.40
N PHE A 214 17.96 3.77 26.53
CA PHE A 214 18.04 3.05 27.81
C PHE A 214 18.82 3.83 28.87
N GLY A 215 19.89 4.54 28.49
CA GLY A 215 20.64 5.43 29.38
C GLY A 215 19.79 6.57 29.93
N LEU A 216 18.97 7.20 29.08
CA LEU A 216 18.05 8.27 29.50
C LEU A 216 16.91 7.78 30.39
N LEU A 217 16.31 6.63 30.08
CA LEU A 217 15.29 6.01 30.94
C LEU A 217 15.86 5.55 32.30
N GLY A 218 17.07 5.00 32.30
CA GLY A 218 17.79 4.62 33.51
C GLY A 218 18.12 5.83 34.40
N LEU A 219 18.57 6.94 33.80
CA LEU A 219 18.80 8.21 34.50
C LEU A 219 17.51 8.79 35.08
N GLY A 220 16.40 8.73 34.32
CA GLY A 220 15.08 9.15 34.80
C GLY A 220 14.61 8.34 36.02
N ALA A 221 14.75 7.02 35.97
CA ALA A 221 14.39 6.14 37.09
C ALA A 221 15.27 6.40 38.33
N LEU A 222 16.58 6.61 38.15
CA LEU A 222 17.50 6.98 39.23
C LEU A 222 17.15 8.34 39.85
N ALA A 223 16.77 9.33 39.05
CA ALA A 223 16.34 10.64 39.54
C ALA A 223 15.06 10.53 40.38
N VAL A 224 14.08 9.72 39.95
CA VAL A 224 12.85 9.48 40.72
C VAL A 224 13.16 8.75 42.03
N LEU A 225 13.98 7.70 42.00
CA LEU A 225 14.40 6.99 43.22
C LEU A 225 15.16 7.89 44.19
N PHE A 226 16.06 8.74 43.67
CA PHE A 226 16.79 9.72 44.47
C PHE A 226 15.86 10.76 45.09
N PHE A 227 14.87 11.25 44.33
CA PHE A 227 13.87 12.19 44.83
C PHE A 227 13.00 11.55 45.93
N PHE A 228 12.55 10.31 45.73
CA PHE A 228 11.80 9.56 46.73
C PHE A 228 12.62 9.31 48.00
N TRP A 229 13.91 8.98 47.84
CA TRP A 229 14.84 8.80 48.95
C TRP A 229 15.06 10.10 49.74
N GLN A 230 15.23 11.24 49.05
CA GLN A 230 15.34 12.57 49.67
C GLN A 230 14.07 12.94 50.47
N LEU A 231 12.88 12.70 49.90
CA LEU A 231 11.60 12.91 50.58
C LEU A 231 11.50 12.05 51.86
N ARG A 232 11.85 10.77 51.76
CA ARG A 232 11.83 9.85 52.92
C ARG A 232 12.83 10.28 54.00
N ARG A 233 14.00 10.79 53.63
CA ARG A 233 15.02 11.29 54.56
C ARG A 233 14.54 12.55 55.28
N ARG A 234 13.84 13.46 54.59
CA ARG A 234 13.22 14.66 55.19
C ARG A 234 12.08 14.28 56.15
N ALA A 235 11.25 13.29 55.80
CA ALA A 235 10.19 12.80 56.68
C ALA A 235 10.74 12.22 58.00
N ARG A 236 11.82 11.43 57.95
CA ARG A 236 12.48 10.87 59.15
C ARG A 236 13.09 11.94 60.07
N ARG A 237 13.55 13.07 59.53
CA ARG A 237 14.07 14.17 60.36
C ARG A 237 12.97 14.94 61.10
N ARG A 238 11.74 14.99 60.55
CA ARG A 238 10.61 15.65 61.22
C ARG A 238 10.07 14.84 62.40
N THR A 239 10.06 13.51 62.32
CA THR A 239 9.63 12.65 63.44
C THR A 239 10.60 12.66 64.62
N VAL A 240 11.91 12.85 64.39
CA VAL A 240 12.89 12.98 65.48
C VAL A 240 12.78 14.33 66.21
N ARG A 241 12.47 15.43 65.50
CA ARG A 241 12.23 16.74 66.13
C ARG A 241 10.95 16.78 66.98
N LEU A 242 9.91 16.07 66.58
CA LEU A 242 8.66 15.99 67.36
C LEU A 242 8.82 15.15 68.64
N LYS A 243 9.69 14.14 68.67
CA LYS A 243 9.98 13.39 69.90
C LYS A 243 10.85 14.15 70.90
N ASN A 244 11.74 15.02 70.44
CA ASN A 244 12.62 15.80 71.33
C ASN A 244 12.00 17.12 71.82
N GLY A 245 10.86 17.55 71.27
CA GLY A 245 10.16 18.78 71.68
C GLY A 245 9.09 18.60 72.76
N VAL A 246 8.85 17.38 73.23
CA VAL A 246 7.77 17.08 74.22
C VAL A 246 8.29 16.97 75.66
N HIS A 247 9.58 17.18 75.90
CA HIS A 247 10.19 17.15 77.25
C HIS A 247 10.57 18.53 77.81
N GLN A 248 9.99 19.62 77.31
CA GLN A 248 10.22 20.96 77.88
C GLN A 248 8.90 21.70 78.11
N HIS A 249 8.15 21.27 79.12
CA HIS A 249 7.37 22.16 79.99
C HIS A 249 6.82 21.33 81.15
N ASP A 250 7.60 21.26 82.23
CA ASP A 250 7.14 21.08 83.60
C ASP A 250 8.22 21.76 84.44
N ASP A 251 7.98 23.04 84.73
CA ASP A 251 8.48 23.83 85.85
C ASP A 251 7.75 25.19 85.81
#